data_AF-D6RGA6-F1
#
_entry.id   AF-D6RGA6-F1
#
_cell.length_a   1.000
_cell.length_b   1.000
_cell.length_c   1.000
_cell.angle_alpha   90.00
_cell.angle_beta   90.00
_cell.angle_gamma   90.00
#
_symmetry.space_group_name_H-M   'P 1'
#
loop_
_entity.id
_entity.type
_entity.pdbx_description
1 polymer ?
#
loop_
_entity_poly.entity_id
_entity_poly.type
_entity_poly.pdbx_seq_one_letter_code
_entity_poly.pdbx_strand_id
1 'polypeptide(L)' 'MAPSTPLLTVRGSEGLYMVNGPPHFTESTVLPRESGRNCKVYTFSKDGTLFAWSNGENLP' A
#
# COMPACT_ATOMS: atom_id res chain seq x y z
N MET A 1 9.17 -0.93 -25.39
CA MET A 1 9.61 -0.71 -24.00
C MET A 1 8.77 -1.59 -23.10
N ALA A 2 9.36 -2.24 -22.11
CA ALA A 2 8.58 -2.98 -21.12
C ALA A 2 7.93 -2.00 -20.13
N PRO A 3 6.72 -2.28 -19.62
CA PRO A 3 6.13 -1.51 -18.54
C PRO A 3 7.04 -1.54 -17.30
N SER A 4 7.01 -0.47 -16.50
CA SER A 4 7.61 -0.48 -15.17
C SER A 4 6.95 -1.54 -14.30
N THR A 5 7.70 -2.13 -13.37
CA THR A 5 7.15 -3.02 -12.34
C THR A 5 6.00 -2.31 -11.61
N PRO A 6 4.79 -2.90 -11.53
CA PRO A 6 3.68 -2.26 -10.86
C PRO A 6 3.89 -2.24 -9.34
N LEU A 7 3.34 -1.21 -8.70
CA LEU A 7 3.29 -1.08 -7.26
C LEU A 7 1.91 -1.53 -6.77
N LEU A 8 1.88 -2.50 -5.87
CA LEU A 8 0.64 -3.06 -5.34
C LEU A 8 0.56 -2.80 -3.84
N THR A 9 -0.62 -2.43 -3.36
CA THR A 9 -0.91 -2.38 -1.91
C THR A 9 -1.51 -3.71 -1.47
N VAL A 10 -0.97 -4.27 -0.40
CA VAL A 10 -1.42 -5.53 0.21
C VAL A 10 -1.88 -5.25 1.64
N ARG A 11 -3.09 -5.70 1.97
CA ARG A 11 -3.62 -5.69 3.34
C ARG A 11 -3.68 -7.13 3.84
N GLY A 12 -2.95 -7.42 4.91
CA GLY A 12 -2.91 -8.74 5.56
C GLY A 12 -3.30 -8.68 7.04
N SER A 13 -3.04 -9.78 7.76
CA SER A 13 -3.16 -9.82 9.23
C SER A 13 -2.17 -8.89 9.93
N GLU A 14 -1.02 -8.67 9.28
CA GLU A 14 0.11 -7.90 9.79
C GLU A 14 0.10 -6.44 9.29
N GLY A 15 -1.09 -5.94 8.93
CA GLY A 15 -1.34 -4.57 8.50
C GLY A 15 -1.28 -4.32 7.00
N LEU A 16 -0.88 -3.11 6.62
CA LEU A 16 -0.87 -2.60 5.24
C LEU A 16 0.55 -2.30 4.79
N TYR A 17 0.95 -2.81 3.61
CA TYR A 17 2.26 -2.55 3.02
C TYR A 17 2.18 -2.57 1.49
N MET A 18 3.24 -2.11 0.84
CA MET A 18 3.35 -2.08 -0.62
C MET A 18 4.40 -3.07 -1.10
N VAL A 19 4.19 -3.63 -2.29
CA VAL A 19 5.15 -4.51 -2.97
C VAL A 19 5.38 -4.09 -4.41
N ASN A 20 6.62 -4.24 -4.89
CA ASN A 20 6.99 -4.12 -6.29
C ASN A 20 6.77 -5.48 -6.96
N GLY A 21 5.72 -5.61 -7.76
CA GLY A 21 5.46 -6.85 -8.48
C GLY A 21 4.11 -6.86 -9.18
N PRO A 22 3.87 -7.84 -10.07
CA PRO A 22 4.75 -8.97 -10.42
C PRO A 22 6.07 -8.57 -11.12
N PRO A 23 7.11 -9.45 -11.12
CA PRO A 23 7.07 -10.85 -10.66
C PRO A 23 7.63 -11.11 -9.25
N HIS A 24 8.40 -10.19 -8.67
CA HIS A 24 9.18 -10.49 -7.47
C HIS A 24 8.43 -10.22 -6.15
N PHE A 25 7.41 -9.35 -6.16
CA PHE A 25 6.62 -8.98 -4.99
C PHE A 25 7.46 -8.55 -3.78
N THR A 26 8.58 -7.87 -4.03
CA THR A 26 9.47 -7.39 -2.97
C THR A 26 8.81 -6.20 -2.24
N GLU A 27 8.92 -6.16 -0.92
CA GLU A 27 8.39 -5.04 -0.14
C GLU A 27 9.02 -3.71 -0.61
N SER A 28 8.16 -2.72 -0.83
CA SER A 28 8.53 -1.41 -1.32
C SER A 28 8.78 -0.46 -0.16
N THR A 29 9.78 0.41 -0.29
CA THR A 29 10.10 1.45 0.70
C THR A 29 9.39 2.77 0.42
N VAL A 30 8.52 2.84 -0.60
CA VAL A 30 7.80 4.06 -1.00
C VAL A 30 6.90 4.57 0.13
N LEU A 31 6.26 3.67 0.86
CA LEU A 31 5.49 3.99 2.06
C LEU A 31 5.91 3.10 3.22
N PRO A 32 5.97 3.65 4.45
CA PRO A 32 6.14 2.83 5.64
C PRO A 32 5.00 1.83 5.77
N ARG A 33 5.35 0.62 6.22
CA ARG A 33 4.37 -0.35 6.64
C ARG A 33 3.54 0.19 7.80
N GLU A 34 2.24 0.02 7.70
CA GLU A 34 1.30 0.24 8.78
C GLU A 34 1.15 -1.09 9.53
N SER A 35 1.54 -1.14 10.81
CA SER A 35 1.53 -2.36 11.63
C SER A 35 0.22 -2.59 12.39
N GLY A 36 -0.74 -1.68 12.26
CA GLY A 36 -2.07 -1.80 12.85
C GLY A 36 -2.92 -2.84 12.14
N ARG A 37 -3.79 -3.48 12.92
CA ARG A 37 -4.83 -4.38 12.38
C ARG A 37 -6.03 -3.63 11.81
N ASN A 38 -6.08 -2.31 12.02
CA ASN A 38 -7.24 -1.45 11.83
C ASN A 38 -7.24 -0.66 10.52
N CYS A 39 -6.38 -0.96 9.53
CA CYS A 39 -6.52 -0.35 8.22
C CYS A 39 -7.88 -0.75 7.58
N LYS A 40 -8.83 0.19 7.54
CA LYS A 40 -10.22 -0.04 7.07
C LYS A 40 -10.39 0.30 5.59
N VAL A 41 -9.66 1.30 5.11
CA VAL A 41 -9.80 1.83 3.75
C VAL A 41 -8.44 2.19 3.18
N TYR A 42 -8.24 1.89 1.90
CA TYR A 42 -7.08 2.31 1.11
C TYR A 42 -7.46 2.45 -0.36
N THR A 43 -6.84 3.39 -1.08
CA THR A 43 -7.07 3.59 -2.51
C THR A 43 -5.89 4.29 -3.18
N PHE A 44 -5.73 4.06 -4.48
CA PHE A 44 -4.90 4.88 -5.35
C PHE A 44 -5.76 5.94 -6.04
N SER A 45 -5.16 7.06 -6.45
CA SER A 45 -5.75 7.96 -7.44
C SER A 45 -5.91 7.24 -8.78
N LYS A 46 -6.78 7.77 -9.65
CA LYS A 46 -7.06 7.19 -10.98
C LYS A 46 -5.80 7.01 -11.83
N ASP A 47 -4.84 7.92 -11.69
CA ASP A 47 -3.55 7.92 -12.40
C ASP A 47 -2.42 7.22 -11.62
N GLY A 48 -2.69 6.72 -10.41
CA GLY A 48 -1.72 6.03 -9.55
C GLY A 48 -0.66 6.92 -8.90
N THR A 49 -0.75 8.25 -9.03
CA THR A 49 0.26 9.18 -8.46
C THR A 49 0.13 9.38 -6.96
N LEU A 50 -1.06 9.16 -6.39
CA LEU A 50 -1.34 9.30 -4.97
C LEU A 50 -1.85 7.99 -4.39
N PHE A 51 -1.51 7.77 -3.13
CA PHE A 51 -2.04 6.70 -2.30
C PHE A 51 -2.57 7.26 -0.99
N ALA A 52 -3.78 6.85 -0.61
CA ALA A 52 -4.40 7.25 0.64
C ALA A 52 -4.86 6.01 1.40
N TRP A 53 -4.76 6.05 2.73
CA TRP A 53 -5.24 5.02 3.63
C TRP A 53 -5.69 5.62 4.97
N SER A 54 -6.47 4.87 5.73
CA SER A 54 -6.85 5.24 7.10
C SER A 54 -6.96 4.01 8.00
N ASN A 55 -6.45 4.15 9.23
CA ASN A 55 -6.64 3.19 10.32
C ASN A 55 -7.95 3.43 11.11
N GLY A 56 -8.72 4.46 10.75
CA GLY A 56 -9.95 4.83 11.45
C GLY A 56 -9.74 5.22 12.91
N GLU A 57 -8.51 5.60 13.30
CA GLU A 57 -8.24 6.15 14.62
C GLU A 57 -8.73 7.60 14.68
N ASN A 58 -9.40 7.95 15.77
CA ASN A 58 -9.74 9.33 16.05
C ASN A 58 -8.50 10.00 16.65
N LEU A 59 -8.06 11.08 15.99
CA LEU A 59 -7.06 11.97 16.57
C LEU A 59 -7.71 12.78 17.71
N PRO A 60 -6.96 13.08 18.79
CA PRO A 60 -7.45 13.87 19.92
C PRO A 60 -7.79 15.32 19.56
#